data_AF-A0A4Q3W6Y0-F1
#
_entry.id   AF-A0A4Q3W6Y0-F1
#
_cell.length_a   1.000
_cell.length_b   1.000
_cell.length_c   1.000
_cell.angle_alpha   90.00
_cell.angle_beta   90.00
_cell.angle_gamma   90.00
#
_symmetry.space_group_name_H-M   'P 1'
#
loop_
_entity.id
_entity.type
_entity.pdbx_description
1 polymer ?
#
loop_
_entity_poly.entity_id
_entity_poly.type
_entity_poly.pdbx_seq_one_letter_code
_entity_poly.pdbx_strand_id
1 'polypeptide(L)'
;MTSRLWRAISILFVVLSATLSHAQRWKALEGSIEGLPEAKAAQVLKRSPLVKSSPILVKLSPRDLIQAVRLRARIESTADPKDLKGEVEAIKAQKRILDGRTAQSANWLSKALSGLRREQETSYSQPKPSTTPSAPVNTQGVVYFMWFLLGLAVLFFLYFALRHLSGIKRRTVVKALVEEDEPERTVDEWLLQAQELESKGMYREAVRALYLACLLRLDEAGIARFIRHETNWEHQNRIDVSPKRPPTLDLRPATQLMDRVWYGFRTEGPPDVARIRGVYESILREAFPK
;
A
#
# COMPACT_ATOMS: atom_id res chain seq x y z
N MET A 1 -12.05 2.48 -25.14
CA MET A 1 -11.90 2.38 -23.67
C MET A 1 -10.84 3.33 -23.09
N THR A 2 -10.75 4.59 -23.55
CA THR A 2 -9.58 5.46 -23.25
C THR A 2 -9.92 6.82 -22.63
N SER A 3 -11.18 7.19 -22.45
CA SER A 3 -11.54 8.53 -21.91
C SER A 3 -11.67 8.60 -20.39
N ARG A 4 -11.97 7.49 -19.71
CA ARG A 4 -12.21 7.46 -18.24
C ARG A 4 -10.92 7.41 -17.42
N LEU A 5 -9.91 6.69 -17.90
CA LEU A 5 -8.60 6.62 -17.24
C LEU A 5 -7.82 7.93 -17.33
N TRP A 6 -7.88 8.60 -18.49
CA TRP A 6 -7.27 9.92 -18.66
C TRP A 6 -7.94 11.01 -17.81
N ARG A 7 -9.24 10.89 -17.54
CA ARG A 7 -9.99 11.75 -16.61
C ARG A 7 -9.50 11.58 -15.17
N ALA A 8 -9.30 10.34 -14.71
CA ALA A 8 -8.82 10.07 -13.36
C ALA A 8 -7.38 10.56 -13.14
N ILE A 9 -6.50 10.34 -14.13
CA ILE A 9 -5.09 10.76 -14.05
C ILE A 9 -4.97 12.29 -14.07
N SER A 10 -5.80 12.97 -14.85
CA SER A 10 -5.83 14.44 -14.92
C SER A 10 -6.28 15.09 -13.61
N ILE A 11 -7.31 14.53 -12.96
CA ILE A 11 -7.79 14.99 -11.66
C ILE A 11 -6.70 14.77 -10.61
N LEU A 12 -6.00 13.63 -10.65
CA LEU A 12 -4.92 13.32 -9.73
C LEU A 12 -3.71 14.27 -9.89
N PHE A 13 -3.37 14.64 -11.12
CA PHE A 13 -2.23 15.54 -11.41
C PHE A 13 -2.49 16.97 -10.94
N VAL A 14 -3.73 17.46 -11.10
CA VAL A 14 -4.17 18.75 -10.55
C VAL A 14 -4.22 18.70 -9.01
N VAL A 15 -4.55 17.53 -8.43
CA VAL A 15 -4.54 17.33 -6.98
C VAL A 15 -3.11 17.31 -6.42
N LEU A 16 -2.12 16.82 -7.16
CA LEU A 16 -0.75 16.66 -6.67
C LEU A 16 0.18 17.88 -6.87
N SER A 17 -0.13 18.82 -7.77
CA SER A 17 0.71 20.01 -7.98
C SER A 17 0.46 21.08 -6.91
N ALA A 18 0.88 20.80 -5.67
CA ALA A 18 0.82 21.77 -4.57
C ALA A 18 2.12 22.58 -4.52
N THR A 19 2.03 23.87 -4.81
CA THR A 19 2.89 24.86 -4.17
C THR A 19 2.01 25.64 -3.20
N LEU A 20 2.45 25.76 -1.94
CA LEU A 20 1.68 26.38 -0.84
C LEU A 20 1.18 27.80 -1.17
N SER A 21 1.74 28.48 -2.17
CA SER A 21 1.35 29.84 -2.58
C SER A 21 0.00 29.94 -3.29
N HIS A 22 -0.63 28.81 -3.67
CA HIS A 22 -1.87 28.82 -4.46
C HIS A 22 -3.15 28.54 -3.64
N ALA A 23 -3.04 28.09 -2.38
CA ALA A 23 -4.17 27.62 -1.59
C ALA A 23 -5.24 28.69 -1.31
N GLN A 24 -4.83 29.92 -1.01
CA GLN A 24 -5.78 31.02 -0.78
C GLN A 24 -6.51 31.46 -2.07
N ARG A 25 -5.91 31.24 -3.24
CA ARG A 25 -6.46 31.73 -4.52
C ARG A 25 -7.58 30.84 -5.06
N TRP A 26 -7.58 29.54 -4.75
CA TRP A 26 -8.66 28.62 -5.15
C TRP A 26 -9.91 28.77 -4.28
N LYS A 27 -9.75 29.00 -2.97
CA LYS A 27 -10.88 29.28 -2.05
C LYS A 27 -11.57 30.61 -2.37
N ALA A 28 -10.81 31.65 -2.71
CA ALA A 28 -11.36 32.92 -3.19
C ALA A 28 -12.12 32.75 -4.54
N LEU A 29 -11.62 31.86 -5.41
CA LEU A 29 -12.28 31.56 -6.68
C LEU A 29 -13.59 30.77 -6.47
N GLU A 30 -13.64 29.85 -5.50
CA GLU A 30 -14.88 29.16 -5.12
C GLU A 30 -15.94 30.13 -4.58
N GLY A 31 -15.55 31.07 -3.71
CA GLY A 31 -16.47 32.12 -3.22
C GLY A 31 -17.01 33.01 -4.34
N SER A 32 -16.23 33.26 -5.39
CA SER A 32 -16.66 34.09 -6.54
C SER A 32 -17.71 33.44 -7.45
N ILE A 33 -17.92 32.12 -7.32
CA ILE A 33 -18.89 31.35 -8.10
C ILE A 33 -20.10 30.89 -7.28
N GLU A 34 -20.12 31.19 -5.98
CA GLU A 34 -21.20 30.82 -5.08
C GLU A 34 -22.47 31.64 -5.39
N GLY A 35 -23.60 30.97 -5.58
CA GLY A 35 -24.87 31.62 -5.93
C GLY A 35 -25.05 32.00 -7.41
N LEU A 36 -24.04 31.81 -8.27
CA LEU A 36 -24.16 32.09 -9.71
C LEU A 36 -24.79 30.93 -10.49
N PRO A 37 -25.62 31.20 -11.52
CA PRO A 37 -26.10 30.17 -12.43
C PRO A 37 -24.92 29.55 -13.20
N GLU A 38 -25.02 28.25 -13.47
CA GLU A 38 -23.95 27.38 -13.96
C GLU A 38 -23.19 27.96 -15.18
N ALA A 39 -23.91 28.55 -16.12
CA ALA A 39 -23.34 29.17 -17.32
C ALA A 39 -22.46 30.40 -17.01
N LYS A 40 -22.86 31.22 -16.03
CA LYS A 40 -22.09 32.40 -15.59
C LYS A 40 -20.88 31.99 -14.75
N ALA A 41 -21.06 31.01 -13.85
CA ALA A 41 -19.97 30.46 -13.04
C ALA A 41 -18.84 29.89 -13.92
N ALA A 42 -19.17 29.11 -14.95
CA ALA A 42 -18.18 28.55 -15.86
C ALA A 42 -17.44 29.63 -16.69
N GLN A 43 -18.11 30.73 -17.06
CA GLN A 43 -17.46 31.86 -17.74
C GLN A 43 -16.46 32.59 -16.83
N VAL A 44 -16.83 32.81 -15.56
CA VAL A 44 -15.93 33.41 -14.56
C VAL A 44 -14.71 32.51 -14.34
N LEU A 45 -14.91 31.20 -14.21
CA LEU A 45 -13.82 30.22 -14.06
C LEU A 45 -12.88 30.20 -15.26
N LYS A 46 -13.40 30.17 -16.50
CA LYS A 46 -12.57 30.17 -17.72
C LYS A 46 -11.75 31.46 -17.90
N ARG A 47 -12.15 32.56 -17.28
CA ARG A 47 -11.39 33.83 -17.29
C ARG A 47 -10.28 33.86 -16.23
N SER A 48 -10.36 33.02 -15.20
CA SER A 48 -9.37 32.96 -14.13
C SER A 48 -7.99 32.50 -14.65
N PRO A 49 -6.89 33.17 -14.24
CA PRO A 49 -5.54 32.78 -14.63
C PRO A 49 -5.19 31.36 -14.19
N LEU A 50 -5.79 30.87 -13.09
CA LEU A 50 -5.58 29.54 -12.53
C LEU A 50 -6.16 28.41 -13.40
N VAL A 51 -7.26 28.70 -14.11
CA VAL A 51 -7.89 27.74 -15.03
C VAL A 51 -7.19 27.81 -16.39
N LYS A 52 -6.79 29.00 -16.84
CA LYS A 52 -6.06 29.19 -18.10
C LYS A 52 -4.66 28.57 -18.08
N SER A 53 -3.99 28.55 -16.94
CA SER A 53 -2.67 27.92 -16.79
C SER A 53 -2.73 26.39 -16.88
N SER A 54 -3.92 25.79 -16.82
CA SER A 54 -4.11 24.35 -16.98
C SER A 54 -4.79 24.03 -18.30
N PRO A 55 -4.08 23.48 -19.30
CA PRO A 55 -4.65 23.12 -20.61
C PRO A 55 -5.75 22.06 -20.52
N ILE A 56 -5.82 21.36 -19.38
CA ILE A 56 -6.82 20.33 -19.08
C ILE A 56 -8.12 20.98 -18.60
N LEU A 57 -8.05 21.96 -17.70
CA LEU A 57 -9.24 22.58 -17.10
C LEU A 57 -10.03 23.40 -18.13
N VAL A 58 -9.34 24.01 -19.10
CA VAL A 58 -9.98 24.78 -20.19
C VAL A 58 -10.91 23.90 -21.06
N LYS A 59 -10.60 22.61 -21.19
CA LYS A 59 -11.34 21.65 -22.04
C LYS A 59 -12.50 20.96 -21.33
N LEU A 60 -12.71 21.21 -20.03
CA LEU A 60 -13.78 20.57 -19.26
C LEU A 60 -15.15 21.17 -19.56
N SER A 61 -16.19 20.35 -19.37
CA SER A 61 -17.57 20.82 -19.42
C SER A 61 -17.86 21.82 -18.29
N PRO A 62 -18.82 22.75 -18.44
CA PRO A 62 -19.16 23.73 -17.40
C PRO A 62 -19.41 23.11 -16.02
N ARG A 63 -20.13 21.98 -15.96
CA ARG A 63 -20.40 21.22 -14.73
C ARG A 63 -19.14 20.66 -14.12
N ASP A 64 -18.32 20.00 -14.94
CA ASP A 64 -17.12 19.31 -14.47
C ASP A 64 -16.06 20.31 -13.99
N LEU A 65 -15.99 21.48 -14.63
CA LEU A 65 -15.09 22.56 -14.22
C LEU A 65 -15.45 23.11 -12.83
N ILE A 66 -16.74 23.34 -12.58
CA ILE A 66 -17.23 23.82 -11.28
C ILE A 66 -16.96 22.76 -10.20
N GLN A 67 -17.24 21.49 -10.47
CA GLN A 67 -16.99 20.39 -9.53
C GLN A 67 -15.50 20.21 -9.22
N ALA A 68 -14.63 20.30 -10.24
CA ALA A 68 -13.19 20.19 -10.05
C ALA A 68 -12.63 21.32 -9.17
N VAL A 69 -13.12 22.55 -9.35
CA VAL A 69 -12.69 23.71 -8.54
C VAL A 69 -13.15 23.57 -7.09
N ARG A 70 -14.40 23.16 -6.85
CA ARG A 70 -14.93 22.92 -5.49
C ARG A 70 -14.19 21.79 -4.77
N LEU A 71 -13.95 20.68 -5.47
CA LEU A 71 -13.21 19.56 -4.91
C LEU A 71 -11.79 20.00 -4.51
N ARG A 72 -11.13 20.77 -5.37
CA ARG A 72 -9.80 21.30 -5.10
C ARG A 72 -9.79 22.26 -3.90
N ALA A 73 -10.74 23.19 -3.83
CA ALA A 73 -10.84 24.13 -2.72
C ALA A 73 -11.09 23.43 -1.37
N ARG A 74 -11.89 22.35 -1.34
CA ARG A 74 -12.10 21.52 -0.13
C ARG A 74 -10.85 20.74 0.29
N ILE A 75 -10.11 20.19 -0.67
CA ILE A 75 -8.85 19.48 -0.40
C ILE A 75 -7.80 20.46 0.15
N GLU A 76 -7.79 21.71 -0.31
CA GLU A 76 -6.89 22.74 0.21
C GLU A 76 -7.36 23.34 1.55
N SER A 77 -8.67 23.42 1.82
CA SER A 77 -9.18 23.88 3.12
C SER A 77 -8.94 22.88 4.24
N THR A 78 -8.96 21.58 3.93
CA THR A 78 -8.63 20.49 4.88
C THR A 78 -7.13 20.38 5.15
N ALA A 79 -6.29 21.06 4.36
CA ALA A 79 -4.86 21.18 4.58
C ALA A 79 -4.48 22.37 5.48
N ASP A 80 -5.43 23.06 6.11
CA ASP A 80 -5.16 24.11 7.10
C ASP A 80 -4.74 23.46 8.45
N PRO A 81 -3.50 23.72 8.95
CA PRO A 81 -2.97 23.04 10.13
C PRO A 81 -3.79 23.22 11.41
N LYS A 82 -4.65 24.25 11.48
CA LYS A 82 -5.49 24.53 12.65
C LYS A 82 -6.73 23.63 12.73
N ASP A 83 -7.38 23.33 11.62
CA ASP A 83 -8.58 22.47 11.60
C ASP A 83 -8.24 21.00 11.83
N LEU A 84 -7.09 20.55 11.30
CA LEU A 84 -6.54 19.21 11.53
C LEU A 84 -6.33 18.89 13.02
N LYS A 85 -5.97 19.89 13.85
CA LYS A 85 -5.81 19.68 15.29
C LYS A 85 -7.14 19.48 16.01
N GLY A 86 -8.16 20.26 15.66
CA GLY A 86 -9.49 20.17 16.29
C GLY A 86 -10.17 18.83 16.00
N GLU A 87 -10.05 18.36 14.76
CA GLU A 87 -10.67 17.10 14.32
C GLU A 87 -9.92 15.87 14.89
N VAL A 88 -8.60 15.93 15.01
CA VAL A 88 -7.79 14.88 15.66
C VAL A 88 -8.09 14.79 17.17
N GLU A 89 -8.30 15.91 17.85
CA GLU A 89 -8.71 15.92 19.27
C GLU A 89 -10.14 15.39 19.46
N ALA A 90 -11.07 15.74 18.56
CA ALA A 90 -12.43 15.19 18.55
C ALA A 90 -12.46 13.67 18.27
N ILE A 91 -11.66 13.19 17.32
CA ILE A 91 -11.52 11.77 17.01
C ILE A 91 -10.84 11.01 18.15
N LYS A 92 -9.86 11.61 18.84
CA LYS A 92 -9.25 11.01 20.05
C LYS A 92 -10.24 10.93 21.21
N ALA A 93 -11.05 11.97 21.42
CA ALA A 93 -12.07 11.98 22.47
C ALA A 93 -13.16 10.94 22.21
N GLN A 94 -13.55 10.75 20.95
CA GLN A 94 -14.57 9.78 20.54
C GLN A 94 -14.08 8.32 20.56
N LYS A 95 -12.75 8.09 20.58
CA LYS A 95 -12.13 6.75 20.48
C LYS A 95 -11.70 6.13 21.82
N ARG A 96 -12.17 6.65 22.96
CA ARG A 96 -11.89 6.08 24.30
C ARG A 96 -12.60 4.74 24.57
N ILE A 97 -13.36 4.19 23.61
CA ILE A 97 -14.12 2.92 23.76
C ILE A 97 -13.58 1.78 22.86
N LEU A 98 -12.53 1.96 22.06
CA LEU A 98 -11.99 0.87 21.22
C LEU A 98 -10.50 0.55 21.49
N ASP A 99 -10.30 -0.42 22.37
CA ASP A 99 -9.20 -1.40 22.51
C ASP A 99 -7.70 -0.98 22.49
N GLY A 100 -7.01 -1.46 23.52
CA GLY A 100 -5.59 -1.25 23.84
C GLY A 100 -4.54 -1.81 22.86
N ARG A 101 -4.93 -2.28 21.67
CA ARG A 101 -3.98 -2.78 20.65
C ARG A 101 -3.38 -1.67 19.77
N THR A 102 -4.01 -0.51 19.66
CA THR A 102 -3.54 0.60 18.80
C THR A 102 -2.64 1.62 19.50
N ALA A 103 -2.61 1.63 20.84
CA ALA A 103 -1.75 2.53 21.61
C ALA A 103 -0.25 2.19 21.47
N GLN A 104 0.08 0.90 21.28
CA GLN A 104 1.48 0.46 21.21
C GLN A 104 2.11 0.73 19.83
N SER A 105 1.31 0.74 18.75
CA SER A 105 1.79 1.04 17.39
C SER A 105 1.93 2.55 17.12
N ALA A 106 1.21 3.40 17.86
CA ALA A 106 1.35 4.86 17.77
C ALA A 106 2.66 5.38 18.41
N ASN A 107 3.21 4.65 19.39
CA ASN A 107 4.37 5.09 20.16
C ASN A 107 5.71 5.02 19.40
N TRP A 108 5.88 4.07 18.47
CA TRP A 108 7.11 4.00 17.67
C TRP A 108 7.10 5.00 16.50
N LEU A 109 5.92 5.22 15.89
CA LEU A 109 5.74 6.15 14.76
C LEU A 109 5.92 7.61 15.21
N SER A 110 5.40 7.96 16.38
CA SER A 110 5.61 9.28 16.99
C SER A 110 7.07 9.50 17.41
N LYS A 111 7.75 8.47 17.92
CA LYS A 111 9.20 8.52 18.20
C LYS A 111 10.03 8.76 16.93
N ALA A 112 9.72 8.05 15.83
CA ALA A 112 10.40 8.21 14.55
C ALA A 112 10.18 9.60 13.94
N LEU A 113 8.96 10.14 14.04
CA LEU A 113 8.62 11.47 13.51
C LEU A 113 9.24 12.61 14.34
N SER A 114 9.43 12.40 15.64
CA SER A 114 10.09 13.38 16.52
C SER A 114 11.60 13.49 16.27
N GLY A 115 12.24 12.43 15.74
CA GLY A 115 13.64 12.48 15.30
C GLY A 115 13.83 13.33 14.04
N LEU A 116 12.88 13.26 13.11
CA LEU A 116 12.96 13.95 11.82
C LEU A 116 12.79 15.48 11.91
N ARG A 117 12.23 15.97 13.03
CA ARG A 117 11.99 17.41 13.25
C ARG A 117 13.16 18.13 13.94
N ARG A 118 14.15 17.39 14.44
CA ARG A 118 15.27 17.95 15.22
C ARG A 118 16.47 18.37 14.36
N GLU A 119 16.49 18.01 13.08
CA GLU A 119 17.62 18.26 12.16
C GLU A 119 17.44 19.52 11.29
N GLN A 120 16.32 20.24 11.41
CA GLN A 120 16.03 21.43 10.59
C GLN A 120 16.41 22.78 11.26
N GLU A 121 16.98 22.76 12.47
CA GLU A 121 17.42 23.97 13.18
C GLU A 121 18.95 24.15 13.21
N THR A 122 19.70 23.49 12.31
CA THR A 122 21.12 23.77 12.13
C THR A 122 21.32 24.98 11.20
N SER A 123 21.39 26.15 11.84
CA SER A 123 22.15 27.34 11.45
C SER A 123 21.96 27.88 10.02
N TYR A 124 20.92 28.70 9.83
CA TYR A 124 21.00 29.81 8.85
C TYR A 124 21.71 30.99 9.52
N SER A 125 23.04 30.97 9.54
CA SER A 125 23.84 32.19 9.68
C SER A 125 23.85 32.91 8.35
N GLN A 126 23.34 34.14 8.31
CA GLN A 126 23.37 34.96 7.10
C GLN A 126 24.81 35.25 6.65
N PRO A 127 25.18 34.98 5.39
CA PRO A 127 26.43 35.52 4.85
C PRO A 127 26.22 36.98 4.43
N LYS A 128 27.12 37.85 4.89
CA LYS A 128 27.27 39.25 4.47
C LYS A 128 27.52 39.32 2.95
N PRO A 129 27.09 40.39 2.25
CA PRO A 129 27.29 40.51 0.82
C PRO A 129 28.77 40.78 0.52
N SER A 130 29.45 39.80 -0.07
CA SER A 130 30.77 39.98 -0.67
C SER A 130 30.65 40.14 -2.18
N THR A 131 30.86 41.37 -2.63
CA THR A 131 31.06 41.76 -4.02
C THR A 131 32.20 40.94 -4.61
N THR A 132 31.91 40.08 -5.60
CA THR A 132 32.94 39.31 -6.32
C THR A 132 32.67 39.43 -7.83
N PRO A 133 33.70 39.60 -8.68
CA PRO A 133 33.52 39.90 -10.10
C PRO A 133 32.92 38.71 -10.85
N SER A 134 31.88 38.95 -11.64
CA SER A 134 31.24 37.95 -12.48
C SER A 134 32.16 37.55 -13.63
N ALA A 135 32.86 36.41 -13.48
CA ALA A 135 33.39 35.70 -14.63
C ALA A 135 32.20 35.17 -15.48
N PRO A 136 32.30 35.19 -16.83
CA PRO A 136 31.24 34.65 -17.67
C PRO A 136 31.16 33.14 -17.50
N VAL A 137 30.29 32.69 -16.58
CA VAL A 137 29.96 31.28 -16.44
C VAL A 137 29.17 30.89 -17.69
N ASN A 138 29.74 29.99 -18.48
CA ASN A 138 29.08 29.46 -19.67
C ASN A 138 27.83 28.68 -19.24
N THR A 139 26.69 29.37 -19.22
CA THR A 139 25.41 28.88 -18.70
C THR A 139 24.95 27.63 -19.44
N GLN A 140 25.33 27.46 -20.70
CA GLN A 140 25.06 26.24 -21.47
C GLN A 140 25.78 25.03 -20.88
N GLY A 141 27.05 25.17 -20.50
CA GLY A 141 27.82 24.09 -19.86
C GLY A 141 27.21 23.68 -18.52
N VAL A 142 26.75 24.65 -17.73
CA VAL A 142 26.05 24.39 -16.45
C VAL A 142 24.73 23.67 -16.67
N VAL A 143 23.97 24.05 -17.70
CA VAL A 143 22.71 23.39 -18.05
C VAL A 143 22.94 21.94 -18.47
N TYR A 144 23.90 21.67 -19.36
CA TYR A 144 24.23 20.29 -19.76
C TYR A 144 24.75 19.45 -18.59
N PHE A 145 25.58 20.04 -17.72
CA PHE A 145 26.07 19.38 -16.52
C PHE A 145 24.93 19.03 -15.55
N MET A 146 23.95 19.93 -15.37
CA MET A 146 22.75 19.65 -14.59
C MET A 146 21.91 18.52 -15.19
N TRP A 147 21.67 18.53 -16.51
CA TRP A 147 20.93 17.46 -17.19
C TRP A 147 21.65 16.11 -17.10
N PHE A 148 22.98 16.12 -17.20
CA PHE A 148 23.81 14.94 -17.02
C PHE A 148 23.68 14.39 -15.58
N LEU A 149 23.79 15.25 -14.57
CA LEU A 149 23.61 14.87 -13.16
C LEU A 149 22.20 14.35 -12.88
N LEU A 150 21.18 14.98 -13.47
CA LEU A 150 19.78 14.55 -13.34
C LEU A 150 19.57 13.18 -13.99
N GLY A 151 20.13 12.96 -15.18
CA GLY A 151 20.10 11.66 -15.86
C GLY A 151 20.79 10.58 -15.04
N LEU A 152 21.95 10.89 -14.44
CA LEU A 152 22.69 9.97 -13.57
C LEU A 152 21.92 9.65 -12.29
N ALA A 153 21.26 10.64 -11.67
CA ALA A 153 20.41 10.45 -10.50
C ALA A 153 19.18 9.58 -10.81
N VAL A 154 18.54 9.80 -11.98
CA VAL A 154 17.43 8.95 -12.44
C VAL A 154 17.91 7.53 -12.72
N LEU A 155 19.07 7.36 -13.35
CA LEU A 155 19.63 6.04 -13.64
C LEU A 155 20.02 5.30 -12.36
N PHE A 156 20.62 6.01 -11.40
CA PHE A 156 20.96 5.50 -10.08
C PHE A 156 19.69 5.13 -9.31
N PHE A 157 18.66 5.97 -9.34
CA PHE A 157 17.37 5.70 -8.72
C PHE A 157 16.64 4.54 -9.41
N LEU A 158 16.73 4.40 -10.74
CA LEU A 158 16.14 3.30 -11.49
C LEU A 158 16.90 1.99 -11.25
N TYR A 159 18.23 2.02 -11.21
CA TYR A 159 19.07 0.90 -10.82
C TYR A 159 18.78 0.47 -9.38
N PHE A 160 18.71 1.43 -8.46
CA PHE A 160 18.39 1.18 -7.06
C PHE A 160 16.95 0.68 -6.90
N ALA A 161 15.99 1.26 -7.62
CA ALA A 161 14.60 0.82 -7.65
C ALA A 161 14.49 -0.59 -8.23
N LEU A 162 15.13 -0.92 -9.35
CA LEU A 162 15.12 -2.26 -9.94
C LEU A 162 15.82 -3.29 -9.05
N ARG A 163 16.93 -2.92 -8.42
CA ARG A 163 17.68 -3.78 -7.49
C ARG A 163 16.94 -3.96 -6.16
N HIS A 164 16.26 -2.94 -5.66
CA HIS A 164 15.36 -3.05 -4.52
C HIS A 164 14.02 -3.69 -4.88
N LEU A 165 13.47 -3.57 -6.09
CA LEU A 165 12.27 -4.26 -6.54
C LEU A 165 12.53 -5.75 -6.82
N SER A 166 13.79 -6.13 -7.05
CA SER A 166 14.22 -7.53 -7.11
C SER A 166 14.31 -8.18 -5.70
N GLY A 167 14.35 -7.38 -4.63
CA GLY A 167 14.26 -7.81 -3.22
C GLY A 167 12.99 -7.36 -2.47
N ILE A 168 12.18 -6.48 -3.07
CA ILE A 168 10.96 -5.85 -2.54
C ILE A 168 9.83 -6.10 -3.53
N LYS A 169 9.51 -7.39 -3.71
CA LYS A 169 8.12 -7.84 -3.82
C LYS A 169 7.57 -8.12 -2.42
N ARG A 170 7.73 -7.17 -1.49
CA ARG A 170 7.21 -7.26 -0.11
C ARG A 170 6.70 -5.91 0.38
N ARG A 171 5.52 -5.55 -0.09
CA ARG A 171 4.44 -4.93 0.70
C ARG A 171 3.28 -4.65 -0.26
N THR A 172 2.68 -5.73 -0.73
CA THR A 172 1.26 -5.71 -1.07
C THR A 172 0.58 -6.52 0.01
N VAL A 173 -0.32 -5.84 0.69
CA VAL A 173 -1.29 -6.38 1.64
C VAL A 173 -1.83 -7.71 1.12
N VAL A 174 -1.71 -8.74 1.96
CA VAL A 174 -2.47 -9.99 1.94
C VAL A 174 -2.70 -10.56 0.54
N LYS A 175 -1.67 -11.21 -0.01
CA LYS A 175 -1.91 -12.34 -0.92
C LYS A 175 -2.43 -13.47 -0.04
N ALA A 176 -3.75 -13.50 0.06
CA ALA A 176 -4.59 -14.69 0.19
C ALA A 176 -3.82 -15.97 -0.13
N LEU A 177 -4.06 -17.01 0.66
CA LEU A 177 -3.43 -18.32 0.57
C LEU A 177 -3.37 -18.93 -0.83
N VAL A 178 -4.16 -18.42 -1.77
CA VAL A 178 -4.17 -18.79 -3.18
C VAL A 178 -4.08 -17.53 -4.04
N GLU A 179 -3.20 -17.51 -5.05
CA GLU A 179 -3.23 -16.43 -6.04
C GLU A 179 -4.61 -16.42 -6.71
N GLU A 180 -5.18 -15.25 -7.03
CA GLU A 180 -6.54 -15.16 -7.61
C GLU A 180 -6.71 -15.98 -8.91
N ASP A 181 -5.61 -16.32 -9.58
CA ASP A 181 -5.57 -17.13 -10.81
C ASP A 181 -5.35 -18.64 -10.61
N GLU A 182 -5.22 -19.14 -9.37
CA GLU A 182 -4.92 -20.54 -9.13
C GLU A 182 -6.22 -21.40 -9.04
N PRO A 183 -6.38 -22.44 -9.89
CA PRO A 183 -7.64 -23.16 -10.04
C PRO A 183 -8.13 -23.78 -8.73
N GLU A 184 -9.45 -23.93 -8.59
CA GLU A 184 -10.04 -24.72 -7.51
C GLU A 184 -9.58 -26.18 -7.68
N ARG A 185 -8.69 -26.60 -6.77
CA ARG A 185 -8.18 -27.96 -6.72
C ARG A 185 -8.75 -28.70 -5.51
N THR A 186 -9.06 -29.97 -5.72
CA THR A 186 -9.40 -30.93 -4.67
C THR A 186 -8.16 -31.28 -3.84
N VAL A 187 -8.33 -31.92 -2.69
CA VAL A 187 -7.17 -32.32 -1.87
C VAL A 187 -6.30 -33.34 -2.57
N ASP A 188 -6.88 -34.31 -3.27
CA ASP A 188 -6.11 -35.34 -3.97
C ASP A 188 -5.20 -34.72 -5.04
N GLU A 189 -5.69 -33.68 -5.72
CA GLU A 189 -4.88 -32.89 -6.66
C GLU A 189 -3.76 -32.13 -5.96
N TRP A 190 -4.00 -31.54 -4.79
CA TRP A 190 -2.95 -30.88 -3.99
C TRP A 190 -1.89 -31.86 -3.50
N LEU A 191 -2.29 -33.08 -3.10
CA LEU A 191 -1.35 -34.13 -2.69
C LEU A 191 -0.50 -34.61 -3.86
N LEU A 192 -1.12 -34.85 -5.02
CA LEU A 192 -0.41 -35.24 -6.23
C LEU A 192 0.57 -34.14 -6.67
N GLN A 193 0.12 -32.87 -6.64
CA GLN A 193 0.97 -31.73 -6.96
C GLN A 193 2.15 -31.60 -5.98
N ALA A 194 1.93 -31.83 -4.69
CA ALA A 194 3.00 -31.82 -3.71
C ALA A 194 4.06 -32.89 -4.00
N GLN A 195 3.64 -34.10 -4.36
CA GLN A 195 4.53 -35.20 -4.72
C GLN A 195 5.33 -34.90 -5.99
N GLU A 196 4.68 -34.32 -7.00
CA GLU A 196 5.34 -33.90 -8.23
C GLU A 196 6.40 -32.81 -7.94
N LEU A 197 6.05 -31.79 -7.16
CA LEU A 197 6.96 -30.71 -6.76
C LEU A 197 8.14 -31.23 -5.94
N GLU A 198 7.90 -32.17 -5.02
CA GLU A 198 8.94 -32.82 -4.23
C GLU A 198 9.93 -33.58 -5.13
N SER A 199 9.44 -34.35 -6.11
CA SER A 199 10.31 -35.08 -7.05
C SER A 199 11.15 -34.16 -7.95
N LYS A 200 10.67 -32.94 -8.21
CA LYS A 200 11.39 -31.89 -8.95
C LYS A 200 12.34 -31.06 -8.07
N GLY A 201 12.44 -31.36 -6.78
CA GLY A 201 13.26 -30.58 -5.82
C GLY A 201 12.68 -29.21 -5.46
N MET A 202 11.42 -28.94 -5.81
CA MET A 202 10.70 -27.71 -5.51
C MET A 202 10.05 -27.78 -4.12
N TYR A 203 10.88 -27.92 -3.09
CA TYR A 203 10.42 -28.24 -1.72
C TYR A 203 9.54 -27.14 -1.11
N ARG A 204 9.80 -25.86 -1.43
CA ARG A 204 9.01 -24.75 -0.92
C ARG A 204 7.58 -24.79 -1.43
N GLU A 205 7.42 -25.05 -2.73
CA GLU A 205 6.13 -25.19 -3.39
C GLU A 205 5.42 -26.48 -2.94
N ALA A 206 6.16 -27.57 -2.72
CA ALA A 206 5.62 -28.82 -2.17
C ALA A 206 5.04 -28.64 -0.75
N VAL A 207 5.75 -27.91 0.13
CA VAL A 207 5.25 -27.55 1.47
C VAL A 207 3.96 -26.74 1.37
N ARG A 208 3.90 -25.76 0.46
CA ARG A 208 2.68 -24.97 0.24
C ARG A 208 1.50 -25.84 -0.20
N ALA A 209 1.71 -26.74 -1.16
CA ALA A 209 0.68 -27.64 -1.64
C ALA A 209 0.14 -28.55 -0.51
N LEU A 210 1.03 -29.09 0.33
CA LEU A 210 0.63 -29.90 1.50
C LEU A 210 -0.09 -29.07 2.56
N TYR A 211 0.31 -27.82 2.79
CA TYR A 211 -0.39 -26.94 3.72
C TYR A 211 -1.84 -26.68 3.27
N LEU A 212 -2.05 -26.44 1.98
CA LEU A 212 -3.39 -26.26 1.41
C LEU A 212 -4.21 -27.54 1.51
N ALA A 213 -3.62 -28.71 1.25
CA ALA A 213 -4.26 -30.00 1.47
C ALA A 213 -4.72 -30.18 2.94
N CYS A 214 -3.90 -29.77 3.92
CA CYS A 214 -4.28 -29.79 5.34
C CYS A 214 -5.52 -28.94 5.61
N LEU A 215 -5.54 -27.69 5.12
CA LEU A 215 -6.67 -26.79 5.33
C LEU A 215 -7.96 -27.32 4.70
N LEU A 216 -7.89 -27.86 3.48
CA LEU A 216 -9.04 -28.44 2.81
C LEU A 216 -9.54 -29.72 3.49
N ARG A 217 -8.66 -30.56 4.03
CA ARG A 217 -9.09 -31.72 4.82
C ARG A 217 -9.85 -31.33 6.09
N LEU A 218 -9.42 -30.26 6.75
CA LEU A 218 -10.12 -29.74 7.92
C LEU A 218 -11.48 -29.12 7.57
N ASP A 219 -11.61 -28.57 6.37
CA ASP A 219 -12.89 -28.11 5.82
C ASP A 219 -13.83 -29.29 5.55
N GLU A 220 -13.34 -30.33 4.87
CA GLU A 220 -14.14 -31.54 4.59
C GLU A 220 -14.55 -32.30 5.85
N ALA A 221 -13.71 -32.30 6.88
CA ALA A 221 -14.06 -32.83 8.21
C ALA A 221 -15.12 -31.96 8.93
N GLY A 222 -15.46 -30.80 8.38
CA GLY A 222 -16.36 -29.83 9.00
C GLY A 222 -15.79 -29.18 10.27
N ILE A 223 -14.47 -29.26 10.48
CA ILE A 223 -13.78 -28.65 11.63
C ILE A 223 -13.67 -27.15 11.41
N ALA A 224 -13.15 -26.72 10.26
CA ALA A 224 -12.96 -25.30 9.96
C ALA A 224 -13.02 -25.05 8.46
N ARG A 225 -13.91 -24.14 8.05
CA ARG A 225 -14.07 -23.78 6.64
C ARG A 225 -12.79 -23.21 6.04
N PHE A 226 -12.45 -23.63 4.81
CA PHE A 226 -11.40 -23.00 4.03
C PHE A 226 -11.95 -21.76 3.29
N ILE A 227 -11.42 -20.60 3.63
CA ILE A 227 -11.72 -19.32 2.99
C ILE A 227 -10.47 -18.80 2.30
N ARG A 228 -10.50 -18.75 0.97
CA ARG A 228 -9.33 -18.47 0.13
C ARG A 228 -8.63 -17.13 0.42
N HIS A 229 -9.40 -16.08 0.71
CA HIS A 229 -8.89 -14.71 0.85
C HIS A 229 -8.27 -14.42 2.22
N GLU A 230 -8.22 -15.42 3.10
CA GLU A 230 -7.67 -15.28 4.43
C GLU A 230 -6.19 -15.61 4.52
N THR A 231 -5.60 -15.13 5.60
CA THR A 231 -4.22 -15.38 5.99
C THR A 231 -4.08 -16.72 6.73
N ASN A 232 -2.88 -17.30 6.70
CA ASN A 232 -2.58 -18.55 7.41
C ASN A 232 -3.01 -18.52 8.89
N TRP A 233 -2.79 -17.39 9.55
CA TRP A 233 -3.12 -17.21 10.97
C TRP A 233 -4.62 -17.05 11.23
N GLU A 234 -5.39 -16.53 10.28
CA GLU A 234 -6.86 -16.49 10.40
C GLU A 234 -7.45 -17.89 10.33
N HIS A 235 -6.96 -18.75 9.43
CA HIS A 235 -7.34 -20.17 9.41
C HIS A 235 -6.91 -20.89 10.70
N GLN A 236 -5.67 -20.70 11.15
CA GLN A 236 -5.19 -21.27 12.41
C GLN A 236 -6.10 -20.87 13.57
N ASN A 237 -6.44 -19.58 13.67
CA ASN A 237 -7.32 -19.08 14.72
C ASN A 237 -8.72 -19.70 14.63
N ARG A 238 -9.28 -19.85 13.41
CA ARG A 238 -10.57 -20.53 13.20
C ARG A 238 -10.53 -21.98 13.65
N ILE A 239 -9.47 -22.70 13.32
CA ILE A 239 -9.28 -24.08 13.75
C ILE A 239 -9.16 -24.12 15.27
N ASP A 240 -8.38 -23.22 15.86
CA ASP A 240 -8.13 -23.16 17.30
C ASP A 240 -9.42 -22.96 18.11
N VAL A 241 -10.36 -22.14 17.61
CA VAL A 241 -11.65 -21.87 18.27
C VAL A 241 -12.78 -22.81 17.85
N SER A 242 -12.51 -23.77 16.95
CA SER A 242 -13.56 -24.67 16.47
C SER A 242 -13.99 -25.65 17.56
N PRO A 243 -15.31 -25.77 17.85
CA PRO A 243 -15.80 -26.73 18.84
C PRO A 243 -15.65 -28.19 18.38
N LYS A 244 -15.41 -28.41 17.08
CA LYS A 244 -15.22 -29.76 16.50
C LYS A 244 -13.75 -30.17 16.42
N ARG A 245 -12.82 -29.29 16.82
CA ARG A 245 -11.38 -29.58 16.81
C ARG A 245 -11.06 -30.65 17.86
N PRO A 246 -10.42 -31.78 17.48
CA PRO A 246 -9.88 -32.72 18.44
C PRO A 246 -8.83 -32.06 19.36
N PRO A 247 -8.77 -32.36 20.67
CA PRO A 247 -7.81 -31.74 21.58
C PRO A 247 -6.33 -31.99 21.22
N THR A 248 -6.07 -33.10 20.55
CA THR A 248 -4.73 -33.53 20.09
C THR A 248 -4.29 -32.83 18.81
N LEU A 249 -5.22 -32.20 18.08
CA LEU A 249 -4.95 -31.69 16.74
C LEU A 249 -4.26 -30.34 16.87
N ASP A 250 -3.00 -30.21 16.45
CA ASP A 250 -2.29 -28.94 16.41
C ASP A 250 -1.75 -28.61 15.01
N LEU A 251 -2.38 -27.63 14.34
CA LEU A 251 -1.92 -27.12 13.05
C LEU A 251 -0.83 -26.04 13.19
N ARG A 252 -0.61 -25.49 14.38
CA ARG A 252 0.31 -24.37 14.60
C ARG A 252 1.74 -24.64 14.09
N PRO A 253 2.33 -25.85 14.27
CA PRO A 253 3.64 -26.16 13.71
C PRO A 253 3.66 -26.07 12.17
N ALA A 254 2.60 -26.50 11.50
CA ALA A 254 2.49 -26.42 10.04
C ALA A 254 2.33 -24.97 9.57
N THR A 255 1.53 -24.15 10.26
CA THR A 255 1.38 -22.72 9.95
C THR A 255 2.71 -21.96 10.11
N GLN A 256 3.45 -22.22 11.18
CA GLN A 256 4.77 -21.61 11.40
C GLN A 256 5.80 -22.07 10.35
N LEU A 257 5.78 -23.35 9.97
CA LEU A 257 6.64 -23.88 8.93
C LEU A 257 6.33 -23.22 7.57
N MET A 258 5.04 -23.10 7.21
CA MET A 258 4.60 -22.43 6.00
C MET A 258 5.06 -20.97 5.97
N ASP A 259 4.91 -20.24 7.08
CA ASP A 259 5.38 -18.86 7.17
C ASP A 259 6.89 -18.74 6.99
N ARG A 260 7.67 -19.65 7.58
CA ARG A 260 9.12 -19.67 7.43
C ARG A 260 9.55 -20.00 5.99
N VAL A 261 8.91 -20.98 5.38
CA VAL A 261 9.25 -21.50 4.05
C VAL A 261 8.82 -20.52 2.96
N TRP A 262 7.60 -19.98 3.06
CA TRP A 262 7.02 -19.08 2.06
C TRP A 262 7.39 -17.61 2.30
N TYR A 263 7.06 -17.07 3.47
CA TYR A 263 7.34 -15.67 3.82
C TYR A 263 8.71 -15.46 4.47
N GLY A 264 9.42 -16.51 4.87
CA GLY A 264 10.81 -16.42 5.30
C GLY A 264 11.80 -16.72 4.19
N PHE A 265 11.35 -17.27 3.05
CA PHE A 265 12.21 -17.81 1.99
C PHE A 265 13.30 -18.76 2.52
N ARG A 266 13.00 -19.49 3.61
CA ARG A 266 13.93 -20.42 4.26
C ARG A 266 13.34 -21.82 4.26
N THR A 267 13.91 -22.69 3.42
CA THR A 267 13.58 -24.12 3.39
C THR A 267 14.80 -24.96 3.70
N GLU A 268 14.61 -26.05 4.43
CA GLU A 268 15.60 -27.09 4.69
C GLU A 268 15.49 -28.24 3.68
N GLY A 269 14.59 -28.14 2.70
CA GLY A 269 14.39 -29.15 1.66
C GLY A 269 13.51 -30.31 2.11
N PRO A 270 13.90 -31.58 1.87
CA PRO A 270 13.07 -32.76 2.20
C PRO A 270 12.55 -32.83 3.65
N PRO A 271 13.32 -32.44 4.69
CA PRO A 271 12.81 -32.42 6.07
C PRO A 271 11.59 -31.53 6.29
N ASP A 272 11.43 -30.44 5.53
CA ASP A 272 10.24 -29.58 5.63
C ASP A 272 8.99 -30.28 5.09
N VAL A 273 9.14 -30.96 3.96
CA VAL A 273 8.06 -31.72 3.32
C VAL A 273 7.64 -32.86 4.24
N ALA A 274 8.59 -33.59 4.83
CA ALA A 274 8.30 -34.66 5.78
C ALA A 274 7.56 -34.14 7.02
N ARG A 275 7.95 -32.99 7.58
CA ARG A 275 7.28 -32.39 8.74
C ARG A 275 5.82 -32.05 8.45
N ILE A 276 5.53 -31.40 7.33
CA ILE A 276 4.15 -31.03 7.03
C ILE A 276 3.30 -32.24 6.63
N ARG A 277 3.91 -33.25 5.99
CA ARG A 277 3.27 -34.54 5.72
C ARG A 277 2.87 -35.25 7.02
N GLY A 278 3.72 -35.22 8.05
CA GLY A 278 3.39 -35.75 9.38
C GLY A 278 2.18 -35.06 10.02
N VAL A 279 2.02 -33.74 9.84
CA VAL A 279 0.83 -33.01 10.30
C VAL A 279 -0.40 -33.40 9.48
N TYR A 280 -0.26 -33.59 8.17
CA TYR A 280 -1.35 -34.08 7.33
C TYR A 280 -1.85 -35.46 7.80
N GLU A 281 -0.93 -36.37 8.13
CA GLU A 281 -1.26 -37.69 8.66
C GLU A 281 -1.90 -37.64 10.05
N SER A 282 -1.52 -36.69 10.91
CA SER A 282 -2.19 -36.49 12.21
C SER A 282 -3.62 -35.98 12.01
N ILE A 283 -3.85 -35.06 11.05
CA ILE A 283 -5.19 -34.63 10.67
C ILE A 283 -6.05 -35.82 10.25
N LEU A 284 -5.55 -36.69 9.38
CA LEU A 284 -6.31 -37.86 8.93
C LEU A 284 -6.69 -38.79 10.11
N ARG A 285 -5.75 -39.02 11.03
CA ARG A 285 -5.97 -39.89 12.19
C ARG A 285 -7.02 -39.35 13.15
N GLU A 286 -7.03 -38.04 13.34
CA GLU A 286 -7.85 -37.40 14.37
C GLU A 286 -9.19 -36.90 13.87
N ALA A 287 -9.26 -36.42 12.63
CA ALA A 287 -10.48 -35.88 12.04
C ALA A 287 -11.35 -36.97 11.38
N PHE A 288 -10.75 -38.12 11.00
CA PHE A 288 -11.44 -39.23 10.35
C PHE A 288 -11.08 -40.57 11.03
N PRO A 289 -11.50 -40.78 12.29
CA PRO A 289 -11.33 -42.07 12.94
C PRO A 289 -12.05 -43.17 12.16
N LYS A 290 -11.39 -44.31 11.99
CA LYS A 290 -11.93 -45.51 11.32
C LYS A 290 -13.07 -46.13 12.10
#